data_AF-A0ABD5YRK8-F1
#
_entry.id   AF-A0ABD5YRK8-F1
#
_cell.length_a   1.000
_cell.length_b   1.000
_cell.length_c   1.000
_cell.angle_alpha   90.00
_cell.angle_beta   90.00
_cell.angle_gamma   90.00
#
_symmetry.space_group_name_H-M   'P 1'
#
loop_
_entity.id
_entity.type
_entity.pdbx_description
1 polymer ?
#
loop_
_entity_poly.entity_id
_entity_poly.type
_entity_poly.pdbx_seq_one_letter_code
_entity_poly.pdbx_strand_id
1 'polypeptide(L)' 'MDESDAALAVLGLPSNATDQQIRAAYRKKVKAVHPDMGGDPEAFQQVNEAYSTVSDDTT' A
#
# COMPACT_ATOMS: atom_id res chain seq x y z
N MET A 1 -3.01 12.82 13.82
CA MET A 1 -3.57 12.31 12.55
C MET A 1 -2.38 11.70 11.88
N ASP A 2 -2.19 10.42 12.15
CA ASP A 2 -1.00 9.66 11.78
C ASP A 2 -0.92 9.58 10.24
N GLU A 3 0.25 9.88 9.68
CA GLU A 3 0.45 9.91 8.22
C GLU A 3 0.27 8.50 7.60
N SER A 4 0.43 7.46 8.41
CA SER A 4 0.14 6.07 8.11
C SER A 4 -1.34 5.77 7.82
N ASP A 5 -2.28 6.49 8.44
CA ASP A 5 -3.73 6.31 8.20
C ASP A 5 -4.12 6.67 6.76
N ALA A 6 -3.55 7.75 6.24
CA ALA A 6 -3.76 8.17 4.85
C ALA A 6 -3.18 7.15 3.87
N ALA A 7 -2.00 6.60 4.17
CA ALA A 7 -1.37 5.57 3.37
C ALA A 7 -2.12 4.22 3.43
N LEU A 8 -2.66 3.84 4.59
CA LEU A 8 -3.56 2.69 4.73
C LEU A 8 -4.83 2.86 3.91
N ALA A 9 -5.42 4.06 3.89
CA ALA A 9 -6.57 4.36 3.06
C ALA A 9 -6.24 4.23 1.55
N VAL A 10 -5.04 4.64 1.11
CA VAL A 10 -4.57 4.41 -0.27
C VAL A 10 -4.44 2.92 -0.57
N LEU A 11 -4.05 2.08 0.40
CA LEU A 11 -4.03 0.63 0.27
C LEU A 11 -5.43 -0.01 0.38
N GLY A 12 -6.43 0.74 0.85
CA GLY A 12 -7.80 0.25 1.08
C GLY A 12 -7.91 -0.56 2.37
N LEU A 13 -7.07 -0.24 3.34
CA LEU A 13 -7.00 -0.85 4.65
C LEU A 13 -7.46 0.12 5.73
N PRO A 14 -8.04 -0.40 6.84
CA PRO A 14 -8.35 0.40 8.00
C PRO A 14 -7.09 0.79 8.79
N SER A 15 -7.20 1.83 9.61
CA SER A 15 -6.17 2.32 10.56
C SER A 15 -5.61 1.25 11.49
N ASN A 16 -6.40 0.22 11.77
CA ASN A 16 -6.05 -0.90 12.64
C ASN A 16 -5.46 -2.10 11.88
N ALA A 17 -5.14 -1.94 10.60
CA ALA A 17 -4.58 -3.02 9.80
C ALA A 17 -3.21 -3.44 10.33
N THR A 18 -3.02 -4.74 10.44
CA THR A 18 -1.73 -5.30 10.87
C THR A 18 -0.73 -5.30 9.71
N ASP A 19 0.57 -5.29 10.03
CA ASP A 19 1.67 -5.46 9.06
C ASP A 19 1.43 -6.61 8.08
N GLN A 20 0.83 -7.70 8.57
CA GLN A 20 0.48 -8.87 7.77
C GLN A 20 -0.61 -8.58 6.73
N GLN A 21 -1.64 -7.81 7.12
CA GLN A 21 -2.70 -7.33 6.22
C GLN A 21 -2.18 -6.28 5.23
N ILE A 22 -1.31 -5.37 5.68
CA ILE A 22 -0.64 -4.35 4.85
C ILE A 22 0.13 -5.04 3.73
N ARG A 23 1.01 -5.99 4.06
CA ARG A 23 1.78 -6.76 3.07
C ARG A 23 0.89 -7.59 2.14
N ALA A 24 -0.20 -8.15 2.65
CA ALA A 24 -1.14 -8.91 1.84
C ALA A 24 -1.89 -8.03 0.82
N ALA A 25 -2.41 -6.89 1.26
CA ALA A 25 -3.11 -5.94 0.41
C ALA A 25 -2.17 -5.29 -0.61
N TYR A 26 -0.98 -4.87 -0.18
CA TYR A 26 0.08 -4.33 -1.04
C TYR A 26 0.41 -5.31 -2.17
N ARG A 27 0.75 -6.58 -1.84
CA ARG A 27 1.04 -7.59 -2.87
C ARG A 27 -0.12 -7.80 -3.83
N LYS A 28 -1.36 -7.78 -3.33
CA LYS A 28 -2.57 -7.96 -4.15
C LYS A 28 -2.78 -6.79 -5.10
N LYS A 29 -2.60 -5.56 -4.63
CA LYS A 29 -2.68 -4.33 -5.44
C LYS A 29 -1.56 -4.25 -6.45
N VAL A 30 -0.31 -4.45 -6.02
CA VAL A 30 0.87 -4.51 -6.90
C VAL A 30 0.64 -5.48 -8.05
N LYS A 31 0.13 -6.70 -7.78
CA LYS A 31 -0.13 -7.69 -8.83
C LYS A 31 -1.22 -7.24 -9.81
N ALA A 32 -2.15 -6.39 -9.38
CA ALA A 32 -3.23 -5.83 -10.20
C ALA A 32 -2.76 -4.62 -11.03
N VAL A 33 -1.88 -3.79 -10.48
CA VAL A 33 -1.34 -2.60 -11.16
C VAL A 33 0.05 -2.83 -11.78
N HIS A 34 0.53 -4.08 -11.80
CA HIS A 34 1.89 -4.39 -12.21
C HIS A 34 2.09 -4.05 -13.70
N PRO A 35 3.14 -3.29 -14.06
CA PRO A 35 3.39 -2.92 -15.46
C PRO A 35 3.61 -4.13 -16.38
N ASP A 36 4.25 -5.20 -15.91
CA ASP A 36 4.39 -6.45 -16.69
C ASP A 36 3.04 -7.12 -17.05
N MET A 37 1.97 -6.81 -16.31
CA MET A 37 0.63 -7.31 -16.57
C MET A 37 -0.22 -6.31 -17.38
N GLY A 38 0.39 -5.22 -17.87
CA GLY A 38 -0.29 -4.12 -18.55
C GLY A 38 -0.90 -3.09 -17.60
N GLY A 39 -0.46 -3.06 -16.33
CA GLY A 39 -0.88 -2.07 -15.34
C GLY A 39 -0.10 -0.75 -15.41
N ASP A 40 -0.60 0.26 -14.69
CA ASP A 40 -0.01 1.60 -14.68
C ASP A 40 1.16 1.73 -13.71
N PRO A 41 2.35 2.18 -14.19
CA PRO A 41 3.50 2.42 -13.32
C PRO A 41 3.23 3.53 -12.29
N GLU A 42 2.42 4.53 -12.60
CA GLU A 42 2.00 5.56 -11.62
C GLU A 42 1.20 4.95 -10.48
N ALA A 43 0.24 4.07 -10.79
CA ALA A 43 -0.56 3.38 -9.79
C ALA A 43 0.31 2.44 -8.93
N PHE A 44 1.29 1.76 -9.55
CA PHE A 44 2.27 0.97 -8.82
C PHE A 44 3.07 1.85 -7.85
N GLN A 45 3.52 3.01 -8.29
CA GLN A 45 4.31 3.94 -7.49
C GLN A 45 3.52 4.46 -6.29
N GLN A 46 2.25 4.84 -6.47
CA GLN A 46 1.36 5.24 -5.37
C GLN A 46 1.18 4.14 -4.32
N VAL A 47 0.99 2.89 -4.76
CA VAL A 47 0.84 1.74 -3.85
C VAL A 47 2.13 1.48 -3.07
N ASN A 48 3.28 1.70 -3.70
CA ASN A 48 4.59 1.51 -3.10
C ASN A 48 4.94 2.61 -2.09
N GLU A 49 4.61 3.86 -2.43
CA GLU A 49 4.80 5.01 -1.55
C GLU A 49 3.93 4.87 -0.29
N ALA A 50 2.65 4.54 -0.47
CA ALA A 50 1.76 4.25 0.65
C ALA A 50 2.33 3.13 1.55
N TYR A 51 2.75 2.00 0.98
CA TYR A 51 3.34 0.92 1.76
C TYR A 51 4.59 1.34 2.54
N SER A 52 5.46 2.17 1.94
CA SER A 52 6.65 2.69 2.60
C SER A 52 6.30 3.57 3.80
N THR A 53 5.30 4.46 3.66
CA THR A 53 4.83 5.31 4.76
C THR A 53 4.27 4.49 5.92
N VAL A 54 3.44 3.47 5.65
CA VAL A 54 2.90 2.64 6.75
C VAL A 54 3.99 1.81 7.42
N SER A 55 4.96 1.31 6.65
CA SER A 55 6.06 0.49 7.16
C SER A 55 7.03 1.27 8.06
N ASP A 56 7.21 2.56 7.81
CA ASP A 56 8.08 3.43 8.60
C ASP A 56 7.43 3.78 9.95
N ASP A 57 6.11 3.99 9.94
CA ASP A 57 5.31 4.33 11.13
C ASP A 57 5.11 3.16 12.10
N THR A 58 5.07 1.92 11.61
CA THR A 58 4.96 0.72 12.48
C THR A 58 6.29 0.22 13.07
N THR A 59 7.41 0.95 12.88
CA THR A 59 8.74 0.61 13.41
C THR A 59 9.12 1.45 14.63
#